data_AF-A0AAJ3Q2M6-F1
#
_entry.id   AF-A0AAJ3Q2M6-F1
#
_cell.length_a   1.000
_cell.length_b   1.000
_cell.length_c   1.000
_cell.angle_alpha   90.00
_cell.angle_beta   90.00
_cell.angle_gamma   90.00
#
_symmetry.space_group_name_H-M   'P 1'
#
loop_
_entity.id
_entity.type
_entity.pdbx_description
1 polymer ?
#
loop_
_entity_poly.entity_id
_entity_poly.type
_entity_poly.pdbx_seq_one_letter_code
_entity_poly.pdbx_strand_id
1 'polypeptide(L)'
;MPPDAGRVAEKVARQSYGKLIAFLAARSRDVPAAEDALSEALASALRVWPERGVPGNPEAWLLVAARRNLMQAARHRTVETNAQTTITVAFEEAEERMNAAGNAVFPDERLKLLFACTHPAIDSSVHTPLMLQTVLGIKAKTIARAFVVSPQAMSQRLVRAKVKIRDAGIPFAVPPRPALSGRLAAVLSAIYAAYGLGWEGLDGEEERHSLAGEAIWLGRALLAVLPDEPEAMGLLSLMLHCEARHNARRSGEVDMCRWMSRIRRSGTR
;
A
#
# COMPACT_ATOMS: atom_id res chain seq x y z
N MET A 1 11.11 -12.93 23.67
CA MET A 1 10.36 -11.75 23.23
C MET A 1 9.04 -11.73 23.97
N PRO A 2 8.55 -10.60 24.51
CA PRO A 2 7.11 -10.48 24.72
C PRO A 2 6.46 -10.64 23.33
N PRO A 3 5.65 -11.68 23.10
CA PRO A 3 5.19 -12.10 21.76
C PRO A 3 4.28 -11.09 21.04
N ASP A 4 4.00 -9.94 21.67
CA ASP A 4 3.05 -8.94 21.20
C ASP A 4 3.70 -7.86 20.31
N ALA A 5 4.88 -7.34 20.67
CA ALA A 5 5.50 -6.21 19.96
C ALA A 5 5.86 -6.52 18.49
N GLY A 6 6.42 -7.71 18.24
CA GLY A 6 6.74 -8.15 16.88
C GLY A 6 5.49 -8.33 16.02
N ARG A 7 4.41 -8.88 16.59
CA ARG A 7 3.11 -9.03 15.90
C ARG A 7 2.47 -7.69 15.61
N VAL A 8 2.56 -6.72 16.52
CA VAL A 8 2.05 -5.36 16.26
C VAL A 8 2.84 -4.69 15.14
N ALA A 9 4.17 -4.79 15.14
CA ALA A 9 5.00 -4.22 14.08
C ALA A 9 4.68 -4.85 12.72
N GLU A 10 4.55 -6.17 12.68
CA GLU A 10 4.16 -6.90 11.47
C GLU A 10 2.75 -6.51 11.00
N LYS A 11 1.79 -6.42 11.92
CA LYS A 11 0.42 -6.02 11.61
C LYS A 11 0.36 -4.63 10.99
N VAL A 12 1.06 -3.65 11.58
CA VAL A 12 1.11 -2.28 11.07
C VAL A 12 1.84 -2.22 9.72
N ALA A 13 2.91 -3.01 9.55
CA ALA A 13 3.59 -3.13 8.26
C ALA A 13 2.66 -3.72 7.18
N ARG A 14 1.85 -4.73 7.51
CA ARG A 14 0.91 -5.30 6.52
C ARG A 14 -0.26 -4.35 6.21
N GLN A 15 -0.77 -3.63 7.21
CA GLN A 15 -2.02 -2.85 7.09
C GLN A 15 -1.79 -1.42 6.60
N SER A 16 -0.65 -0.81 6.97
CA SER A 16 -0.49 0.65 6.87
C SER A 16 0.73 1.06 6.06
N TYR A 17 1.51 0.11 5.51
CA TYR A 17 2.71 0.40 4.73
C TYR A 17 2.43 1.34 3.55
N GLY A 18 1.46 1.01 2.70
CA GLY A 18 1.14 1.84 1.54
C GLY A 18 0.71 3.26 1.91
N LYS A 19 -0.05 3.39 3.00
CA LYS A 19 -0.51 4.69 3.53
C LYS A 19 0.67 5.53 4.03
N LEU A 20 1.58 4.92 4.79
CA LEU A 20 2.79 5.56 5.31
C LEU A 20 3.74 5.97 4.17
N ILE A 21 3.97 5.09 3.19
CA ILE A 21 4.80 5.39 2.01
C ILE A 21 4.21 6.55 1.21
N ALA A 22 2.91 6.51 0.90
CA ALA A 22 2.28 7.58 0.13
C ALA A 22 2.41 8.93 0.81
N PHE A 23 2.23 8.96 2.13
CA PHE A 23 2.34 10.18 2.92
C PHE A 23 3.79 10.69 3.03
N LEU A 24 4.77 9.80 3.25
CA LEU A 24 6.19 10.16 3.30
C LEU A 24 6.70 10.66 1.93
N ALA A 25 6.31 9.98 0.85
CA ALA A 25 6.76 10.28 -0.51
C ALA A 25 6.07 11.51 -1.12
N ALA A 26 4.85 11.86 -0.69
CA ALA A 26 4.09 12.97 -1.28
C ALA A 26 4.85 14.31 -1.23
N ARG A 27 5.65 14.54 -0.19
CA ARG A 27 6.43 15.78 -0.02
C ARG A 27 7.81 15.71 -0.67
N SER A 28 8.54 14.60 -0.51
CA SER A 28 9.89 14.44 -1.06
C SER A 28 9.90 14.12 -2.55
N ARG A 29 8.80 13.57 -3.07
CA ARG A 29 8.67 12.95 -4.40
C ARG A 29 9.69 11.82 -4.64
N ASP A 30 10.22 11.26 -3.57
CA ASP A 30 11.24 10.21 -3.57
C ASP A 30 10.68 8.97 -2.88
N VAL A 31 10.08 8.08 -3.69
CA VAL A 31 9.53 6.81 -3.20
C VAL A 31 10.64 5.93 -2.61
N PRO A 32 11.81 5.74 -3.25
CA PRO A 32 12.91 4.99 -2.65
C PRO A 32 13.32 5.49 -1.26
N ALA A 33 13.52 6.81 -1.10
CA ALA A 33 13.89 7.36 0.20
C ALA A 33 12.81 7.13 1.27
N ALA A 34 11.53 7.22 0.89
CA ALA A 34 10.42 6.92 1.80
C ALA A 34 10.40 5.45 2.24
N GLU A 35 10.67 4.52 1.32
CA GLU A 35 10.76 3.07 1.62
C GLU A 35 11.92 2.75 2.56
N ASP A 36 13.11 3.28 2.30
CA ASP A 36 14.28 3.10 3.15
C ASP A 36 14.03 3.64 4.56
N ALA A 37 13.48 4.85 4.65
CA ALA A 37 13.20 5.50 5.92
C ALA A 37 12.15 4.76 6.76
N LEU A 38 11.08 4.25 6.13
CA LEU A 38 10.07 3.44 6.80
C LEU A 38 10.63 2.08 7.22
N SER A 39 11.49 1.48 6.41
CA SER A 39 12.15 0.20 6.74
C SER A 39 13.04 0.34 7.98
N GLU A 40 13.83 1.41 8.07
CA GLU A 40 14.63 1.70 9.27
C GLU A 40 13.73 2.02 10.49
N ALA A 41 12.58 2.68 10.30
CA ALA A 41 11.63 2.90 11.38
C ALA A 41 11.03 1.59 11.90
N LEU A 42 10.66 0.66 11.01
CA LEU A 42 10.19 -0.68 11.37
C LEU A 42 11.30 -1.48 12.08
N ALA A 43 12.55 -1.41 11.62
CA ALA A 43 13.69 -2.02 12.29
C ALA A 43 13.91 -1.43 13.69
N SER A 44 13.75 -0.12 13.86
CA SER A 44 13.80 0.53 15.17
C SER A 44 12.65 0.09 16.08
N ALA A 45 11.43 -0.07 15.55
CA ALA A 45 10.29 -0.57 16.32
C ALA A 45 10.55 -1.97 16.88
N LEU A 46 11.11 -2.87 16.06
CA LEU A 46 11.47 -4.23 16.46
C LEU A 46 12.55 -4.29 17.54
N ARG A 47 13.40 -3.26 17.66
CA ARG A 47 14.38 -3.12 18.75
C ARG A 47 13.79 -2.48 20.00
N VAL A 48 13.04 -1.38 19.85
CA VAL A 48 12.62 -0.50 20.96
C VAL A 48 11.36 -0.98 21.66
N TRP A 49 10.35 -1.46 20.92
CA TRP A 49 9.06 -1.84 21.50
C TRP A 49 9.12 -3.03 22.46
N PRO A 50 9.98 -4.05 22.25
CA PRO A 50 10.14 -5.13 23.21
C PRO A 50 10.63 -4.66 24.59
N GLU A 51 11.42 -3.58 24.65
CA GLU A 51 11.99 -3.05 25.89
C GLU A 51 11.10 -1.98 26.54
N ARG A 52 10.55 -1.08 25.73
CA ARG A 52 9.81 0.11 26.21
C ARG A 52 8.28 -0.03 26.13
N GLY A 53 7.79 -1.14 25.61
CA GLY A 53 6.38 -1.35 25.30
C GLY A 53 5.98 -0.79 23.93
N VAL A 54 4.85 -1.28 23.43
CA VAL A 54 4.24 -0.80 22.20
C VAL A 54 3.54 0.54 22.47
N PRO A 55 3.80 1.60 21.69
CA PRO A 55 3.13 2.88 21.85
C PRO A 55 1.62 2.77 21.56
N GLY A 56 0.80 3.61 22.20
CA GLY A 56 -0.66 3.62 22.00
C GLY A 56 -1.10 3.90 20.56
N ASN A 57 -0.26 4.56 19.76
CA ASN A 57 -0.43 4.71 18.32
C ASN A 57 0.87 4.29 17.56
N PRO A 58 0.98 3.02 17.16
CA PRO A 58 2.14 2.50 16.43
C PRO A 58 2.41 3.16 15.08
N GLU A 59 1.36 3.52 14.33
CA GLU A 59 1.49 4.18 13.02
C GLU A 59 2.11 5.56 13.15
N ALA A 60 1.61 6.37 14.09
CA ALA A 60 2.15 7.71 14.35
C ALA A 60 3.62 7.63 14.79
N TRP A 61 3.96 6.65 15.64
CA TRP A 61 5.34 6.43 16.06
C TRP A 61 6.26 6.10 14.88
N LEU A 62 5.84 5.16 14.01
CA LEU A 62 6.61 4.78 12.82
C LEU A 62 6.78 5.95 11.86
N LEU A 63 5.74 6.76 11.68
CA LEU A 63 5.79 7.92 10.82
C LEU A 63 6.79 8.97 11.33
N VAL A 64 6.78 9.25 12.64
CA VAL A 64 7.75 10.16 13.27
C VAL A 64 9.17 9.62 13.13
N ALA A 65 9.38 8.32 13.40
CA ALA A 65 10.69 7.68 13.24
C ALA A 65 11.18 7.72 11.79
N ALA A 66 10.32 7.41 10.82
CA ALA A 66 10.66 7.45 9.40
C ALA A 66 11.00 8.87 8.93
N ARG A 67 10.27 9.89 9.38
CA ARG A 67 10.60 11.29 9.07
C ARG A 67 11.97 11.70 9.61
N ARG A 68 12.30 11.29 10.83
CA ARG A 68 13.64 11.52 11.40
C ARG A 68 14.69 10.85 10.53
N ASN A 69 14.47 9.61 10.10
CA ASN A 69 15.38 8.91 9.19
C ASN A 69 15.56 9.64 7.86
N LEU A 70 14.48 10.15 7.25
CA LEU A 70 14.55 10.98 6.04
C LEU A 70 15.40 12.24 6.25
N MET A 71 15.19 12.95 7.35
CA MET A 71 15.98 14.15 7.68
C MET A 71 17.45 13.82 7.92
N GLN A 72 17.76 12.71 8.62
CA GLN A 72 19.14 12.29 8.86
C GLN A 72 19.84 11.88 7.56
N ALA A 73 19.15 11.16 6.67
CA ALA A 73 19.66 10.79 5.37
C ALA A 73 19.87 12.02 4.46
N ALA A 74 18.98 13.00 4.52
CA ALA A 74 19.15 14.28 3.82
C ALA A 74 20.37 15.03 4.36
N ARG A 75 20.52 15.16 5.68
CA ARG A 75 21.71 15.80 6.29
C ARG A 75 23.02 15.15 5.88
N HIS A 76 23.08 13.81 5.84
CA HIS A 76 24.28 13.10 5.37
C HIS A 76 24.60 13.42 3.90
N ARG A 77 23.59 13.47 3.02
CA ARG A 77 23.77 13.88 1.62
C ARG A 77 24.13 15.37 1.48
N THR A 78 23.67 16.23 2.37
CA THR A 78 23.97 17.67 2.32
C THR A 78 25.37 18.02 2.80
N VAL A 79 25.94 17.26 3.75
CA VAL A 79 27.38 17.37 4.05
C VAL A 79 28.22 17.13 2.78
N GLU A 80 27.67 16.43 1.78
CA GLU A 80 28.27 16.27 0.45
C GLU A 80 27.77 17.28 -0.61
N THR A 81 26.58 17.90 -0.50
CA THR A 81 26.07 18.89 -1.49
C THR A 81 25.00 19.83 -0.93
N ASN A 82 25.29 21.13 -0.84
CA ASN A 82 24.42 22.17 -0.24
C ASN A 82 23.07 22.41 -0.95
N ALA A 83 21.96 22.00 -0.33
CA ALA A 83 20.60 22.55 -0.55
C ALA A 83 19.67 22.22 0.63
N GLN A 84 19.59 23.10 1.66
CA GLN A 84 19.12 22.69 3.00
C GLN A 84 17.76 23.25 3.48
N THR A 85 17.12 24.19 2.80
CA THR A 85 16.02 24.94 3.47
C THR A 85 14.63 24.31 3.33
N THR A 86 14.30 23.70 2.18
CA THR A 86 12.92 23.25 1.89
C THR A 86 12.49 21.99 2.64
N ILE A 87 13.44 21.09 2.94
CA ILE A 87 13.15 19.81 3.60
C ILE A 87 12.87 20.01 5.10
N THR A 88 13.72 20.78 5.79
CA THR A 88 13.61 20.98 7.25
C THR A 88 12.32 21.71 7.64
N VAL A 89 12.00 22.83 6.98
CA VAL A 89 10.78 23.62 7.28
C VAL A 89 9.51 22.79 7.03
N ALA A 90 9.48 21.99 5.95
CA ALA A 90 8.31 21.19 5.60
C ALA A 90 8.08 20.00 6.57
N PHE A 91 9.15 19.48 7.19
CA PHE A 91 9.03 18.40 8.19
C PHE A 91 8.63 18.94 9.57
N GLU A 92 9.13 20.10 9.96
CA GLU A 92 8.77 20.79 11.21
C GLU A 92 7.28 21.15 11.23
N GLU A 93 6.72 21.77 10.18
CA GLU A 93 5.28 22.06 10.08
C GLU A 93 4.40 20.81 10.21
N ALA A 94 4.87 19.69 9.69
CA ALA A 94 4.11 18.45 9.67
C ALA A 94 4.28 17.64 10.97
N GLU A 95 5.36 17.84 11.72
CA GLU A 95 5.58 17.32 13.07
C GLU A 95 4.72 18.10 14.07
N GLU A 96 4.64 19.43 13.94
CA GLU A 96 3.74 20.28 14.74
C GLU A 96 2.26 19.92 14.54
N ARG A 97 1.80 19.74 13.29
CA ARG A 97 0.40 19.35 13.01
C ARG A 97 0.01 17.98 13.60
N MET A 98 0.97 17.09 13.77
CA MET A 98 0.72 15.73 14.27
C MET A 98 0.88 15.63 15.78
N ASN A 99 1.79 16.40 16.36
CA ASN A 99 1.93 16.52 17.82
C ASN A 99 0.80 17.33 18.45
N ALA A 100 0.27 18.35 17.74
CA ALA A 100 -0.86 19.17 18.22
C ALA A 100 -2.20 18.42 18.24
N ALA A 101 -2.34 17.35 17.45
CA ALA A 101 -3.54 16.54 17.38
C ALA A 101 -3.19 15.11 17.78
N GLY A 102 -3.21 14.82 19.08
CA GLY A 102 -2.87 13.51 19.67
C GLY A 102 -3.68 12.29 19.19
N ASN A 103 -4.50 12.46 18.15
CA ASN A 103 -5.26 11.42 17.43
C ASN A 103 -5.50 11.78 15.95
N ALA A 104 -4.74 12.70 15.32
CA ALA A 104 -4.95 13.04 13.91
C ALA A 104 -4.73 11.83 13.01
N VAL A 105 -5.81 11.38 12.37
CA VAL A 105 -5.75 10.49 11.21
C VAL A 105 -4.96 11.24 10.13
N PHE A 106 -3.71 10.84 9.90
CA PHE A 106 -2.92 11.44 8.82
C PHE A 106 -3.64 11.19 7.48
N PRO A 107 -3.63 12.19 6.58
CA PRO A 107 -4.35 12.10 5.31
C PRO A 107 -3.85 10.91 4.51
N ASP A 108 -4.78 10.15 3.94
CA ASP A 108 -4.45 9.03 3.07
C ASP A 108 -4.07 9.56 1.68
N GLU A 109 -2.77 9.57 1.41
CA GLU A 109 -2.18 10.08 0.17
C GLU A 109 -2.08 9.00 -0.93
N ARG A 110 -2.60 7.78 -0.68
CA ARG A 110 -2.44 6.63 -1.61
C ARG A 110 -2.99 6.93 -2.99
N LEU A 111 -4.13 7.63 -3.08
CA LEU A 111 -4.72 7.98 -4.38
C LEU A 111 -3.80 8.89 -5.20
N LYS A 112 -3.11 9.85 -4.56
CA LYS A 112 -2.13 10.71 -5.25
C LYS A 112 -0.92 9.91 -5.72
N LEU A 113 -0.45 8.95 -4.93
CA LEU A 113 0.64 8.05 -5.34
C LEU A 113 0.21 7.10 -6.49
N LEU A 114 -1.02 6.56 -6.48
CA LEU A 114 -1.55 5.78 -7.60
C LEU A 114 -1.46 6.57 -8.91
N PHE A 115 -1.89 7.84 -8.90
CA PHE A 115 -1.77 8.69 -10.09
C PHE A 115 -0.33 9.08 -10.42
N ALA A 116 0.56 9.28 -9.44
CA ALA A 116 1.97 9.52 -9.72
C ALA A 116 2.62 8.33 -10.47
N CYS A 117 2.23 7.10 -10.13
CA CYS A 117 2.69 5.89 -10.82
C CYS A 117 2.23 5.77 -12.28
N THR A 118 1.20 6.51 -12.69
CA THR A 118 0.69 6.53 -14.08
C THR A 118 1.20 7.70 -14.91
N HIS A 119 2.23 8.41 -14.42
CA HIS A 119 2.79 9.54 -15.14
C HIS A 119 3.39 9.09 -16.50
N PRO A 120 3.18 9.85 -17.60
CA PRO A 120 3.64 9.46 -18.94
C PRO A 120 5.16 9.26 -19.08
N ALA A 121 5.95 9.81 -18.16
CA ALA A 121 7.40 9.59 -18.11
C ALA A 121 7.80 8.18 -17.66
N ILE A 122 6.85 7.38 -17.17
CA ILE A 122 7.02 6.00 -16.73
C ILE A 122 6.41 5.09 -17.79
N ASP A 123 7.12 4.02 -18.13
CA ASP A 123 6.64 3.01 -19.07
C ASP A 123 5.30 2.41 -18.60
N SER A 124 4.30 2.40 -19.49
CA SER A 124 2.93 1.96 -19.19
C SER A 124 2.86 0.51 -18.72
N SER A 125 3.77 -0.36 -19.18
CA SER A 125 3.83 -1.76 -18.76
C SER A 125 4.22 -1.95 -17.29
N VAL A 126 4.72 -0.89 -16.63
CA VAL A 126 5.12 -0.92 -15.22
C VAL A 126 4.14 -0.17 -14.32
N HIS A 127 3.17 0.59 -14.85
CA HIS A 127 2.21 1.36 -14.04
C HIS A 127 1.48 0.49 -13.02
N THR A 128 0.82 -0.57 -13.46
CA THR A 128 0.09 -1.50 -12.59
C THR A 128 1.01 -2.22 -11.61
N PRO A 129 2.11 -2.89 -12.04
CA PRO A 129 3.07 -3.48 -11.11
C PRO A 129 3.60 -2.52 -10.04
N LEU A 130 3.87 -1.27 -10.42
CA LEU A 130 4.39 -0.26 -9.52
C LEU A 130 3.38 0.08 -8.43
N MET A 131 2.12 0.33 -8.81
CA MET A 131 1.03 0.58 -7.86
C MET A 131 0.81 -0.60 -6.90
N LEU A 132 0.82 -1.83 -7.42
CA LEU A 132 0.70 -3.05 -6.60
C LEU A 132 1.81 -3.13 -5.54
N GLN A 133 3.05 -2.75 -5.90
CA GLN A 133 4.16 -2.79 -4.95
C GLN A 133 4.12 -1.63 -3.96
N THR A 134 4.04 -0.38 -4.44
CA THR A 134 4.28 0.81 -3.62
C THR A 134 3.08 1.23 -2.80
N VAL A 135 1.86 1.02 -3.34
CA VAL A 135 0.61 1.44 -2.69
C VAL A 135 -0.05 0.30 -1.94
N LEU A 136 0.04 -0.92 -2.48
CA LEU A 136 -0.65 -2.08 -1.95
C LEU A 136 0.28 -3.06 -1.22
N GLY A 137 1.59 -2.76 -1.16
CA GLY A 137 2.56 -3.55 -0.39
C GLY A 137 2.81 -4.97 -0.94
N ILE A 138 2.42 -5.25 -2.18
CA ILE A 138 2.53 -6.60 -2.75
C ILE A 138 4.00 -6.90 -3.09
N LYS A 139 4.46 -8.08 -2.67
CA LYS A 139 5.83 -8.54 -2.93
C LYS A 139 6.08 -8.68 -4.43
N ALA A 140 7.25 -8.23 -4.89
CA ALA A 140 7.65 -8.32 -6.29
C ALA A 140 7.59 -9.75 -6.86
N LYS A 141 7.84 -10.78 -6.04
CA LYS A 141 7.68 -12.20 -6.42
C LYS A 141 6.23 -12.56 -6.78
N THR A 142 5.26 -12.08 -6.03
CA THR A 142 3.83 -12.29 -6.30
C THR A 142 3.42 -11.55 -7.57
N ILE A 143 3.85 -10.29 -7.71
CA ILE A 143 3.62 -9.49 -8.92
C ILE A 143 4.24 -10.17 -10.14
N ALA A 144 5.48 -10.66 -10.05
CA ALA A 144 6.16 -11.33 -11.16
C ALA A 144 5.41 -12.55 -11.69
N ARG A 145 4.79 -13.34 -10.78
CA ARG A 145 3.93 -14.48 -11.16
C ARG A 145 2.69 -14.00 -11.93
N ALA A 146 2.01 -12.97 -11.45
CA ALA A 146 0.82 -12.41 -12.10
C ALA A 146 1.13 -11.82 -13.49
N PHE A 147 2.35 -11.31 -13.69
CA PHE A 147 2.80 -10.71 -14.96
C PHE A 147 3.63 -11.67 -15.84
N VAL A 148 3.78 -12.94 -15.45
CA VAL A 148 4.51 -13.98 -16.19
C VAL A 148 5.95 -13.54 -16.56
N VAL A 149 6.67 -12.97 -15.59
CA VAL A 149 8.08 -12.60 -15.72
C VAL A 149 8.92 -13.13 -14.56
N SER A 150 10.25 -13.08 -14.68
CA SER A 150 11.11 -13.46 -13.56
C SER A 150 11.00 -12.46 -12.40
N PRO A 151 11.09 -12.90 -11.12
CA PRO A 151 11.11 -12.01 -9.97
C PRO A 151 12.23 -10.96 -10.03
N GLN A 152 13.39 -11.34 -10.58
CA GLN A 152 14.52 -10.43 -10.76
C GLN A 152 14.21 -9.32 -11.80
N ALA A 153 13.66 -9.69 -12.96
CA ALA A 153 13.30 -8.72 -13.99
C ALA A 153 12.22 -7.76 -13.50
N MET A 154 11.21 -8.27 -12.79
CA MET A 154 10.17 -7.43 -12.18
C MET A 154 10.76 -6.46 -11.15
N SER A 155 11.62 -6.95 -10.24
CA SER A 155 12.26 -6.10 -9.22
C SER A 155 13.07 -4.97 -9.84
N GLN A 156 13.86 -5.27 -10.88
CA GLN A 156 14.64 -4.25 -11.59
C GLN A 156 13.76 -3.20 -12.29
N ARG A 157 12.66 -3.62 -12.93
CA ARG A 157 11.70 -2.71 -13.57
C ARG A 157 11.08 -1.76 -12.56
N LEU A 158 10.67 -2.28 -11.40
CA LEU A 158 10.08 -1.50 -10.32
C LEU A 158 11.06 -0.48 -9.74
N VAL A 159 12.31 -0.88 -9.46
CA VAL A 159 13.35 0.04 -8.98
C VAL A 159 13.59 1.18 -9.97
N ARG A 160 13.74 0.87 -11.27
CA ARG A 160 13.91 1.89 -12.31
C ARG A 160 12.73 2.86 -12.37
N ALA A 161 11.50 2.37 -12.25
CA ALA A 161 10.31 3.20 -12.27
C ALA A 161 10.23 4.14 -11.05
N LYS A 162 10.60 3.66 -9.85
CA LYS A 162 10.69 4.49 -8.64
C LYS A 162 11.76 5.58 -8.75
N VAL A 163 12.92 5.23 -9.30
CA VAL A 163 13.99 6.20 -9.59
C VAL A 163 13.51 7.24 -10.61
N LYS A 164 12.75 6.83 -11.63
CA LYS A 164 12.16 7.75 -12.61
C LYS A 164 11.17 8.74 -11.98
N ILE A 165 10.37 8.32 -10.99
CA ILE A 165 9.49 9.22 -10.22
C ILE A 165 10.29 10.34 -9.56
N ARG A 166 11.39 9.97 -8.88
CA ARG A 166 12.29 10.90 -8.21
C ARG A 166 12.99 11.83 -9.20
N ASP A 167 13.67 11.26 -10.19
CA ASP A 167 14.53 12.01 -11.11
C ASP A 167 13.73 12.99 -11.99
N ALA A 168 12.49 12.64 -12.34
CA ALA A 168 11.58 13.52 -13.07
C ALA A 168 10.79 14.47 -12.14
N GLY A 169 10.95 14.38 -10.82
CA GLY A 169 10.28 15.23 -9.84
C GLY A 169 8.75 15.14 -9.91
N ILE A 170 8.21 13.96 -10.24
CA ILE A 170 6.79 13.76 -10.57
C ILE A 170 5.90 14.20 -9.40
N PRO A 171 4.95 15.12 -9.61
CA PRO A 171 4.10 15.62 -8.54
C PRO A 171 3.09 14.55 -8.09
N PHE A 172 2.90 14.47 -6.78
CA PHE A 172 1.90 13.62 -6.15
C PHE A 172 0.59 14.37 -6.07
N ALA A 173 -0.21 14.28 -7.14
CA ALA A 173 -1.51 14.91 -7.24
C ALA A 173 -2.45 14.06 -8.10
N VAL A 174 -3.74 14.16 -7.82
CA VAL A 174 -4.77 13.68 -8.75
C VAL A 174 -4.75 14.63 -9.96
N PRO A 175 -4.58 14.12 -11.19
CA PRO A 175 -4.52 14.98 -12.36
C PRO A 175 -5.89 15.59 -12.67
N PRO A 176 -5.91 16.77 -13.33
CA PRO A 176 -7.16 17.36 -13.79
C PRO A 176 -7.82 16.48 -14.86
N ARG A 177 -9.13 16.62 -15.03
CA ARG A 177 -9.95 15.80 -15.95
C ARG A 177 -9.33 15.57 -17.34
N PRO A 178 -8.79 16.58 -18.05
CA PRO A 178 -8.20 16.39 -19.38
C PRO A 178 -6.98 15.47 -19.41
N ALA A 179 -6.30 15.30 -18.27
CA ALA A 179 -5.13 14.45 -18.12
C ALA A 179 -5.45 13.09 -17.46
N LEU A 180 -6.72 12.79 -17.14
CA LEU A 180 -7.12 11.49 -16.59
C LEU A 180 -7.16 10.38 -17.64
N SER A 181 -7.46 10.74 -18.89
CA SER A 181 -7.60 9.81 -20.01
C SER A 181 -6.35 8.93 -20.17
N GLY A 182 -6.51 7.61 -20.22
CA GLY A 182 -5.40 6.64 -20.27
C GLY A 182 -4.73 6.35 -18.92
N ARG A 183 -4.63 7.35 -18.02
CA ARG A 183 -4.08 7.18 -16.66
C ARG A 183 -5.04 6.47 -15.72
N LEU A 184 -6.33 6.79 -15.81
CA LEU A 184 -7.39 6.18 -15.01
C LEU A 184 -7.47 4.68 -15.24
N ALA A 185 -7.34 4.22 -16.49
CA ALA A 185 -7.39 2.79 -16.84
C ALA A 185 -6.34 1.96 -16.09
N ALA A 186 -5.11 2.47 -15.96
CA ALA A 186 -4.05 1.80 -15.20
C ALA A 186 -4.35 1.76 -13.70
N VAL A 187 -4.93 2.84 -13.14
CA VAL A 187 -5.35 2.89 -11.72
C VAL A 187 -6.45 1.85 -11.46
N LEU A 188 -7.49 1.83 -12.29
CA LEU A 188 -8.57 0.85 -12.22
C LEU A 188 -8.04 -0.58 -12.34
N SER A 189 -7.11 -0.81 -13.26
CA SER A 189 -6.45 -2.12 -13.44
C SER A 189 -5.69 -2.55 -12.19
N ALA A 190 -4.98 -1.64 -11.52
CA ALA A 190 -4.28 -1.94 -10.27
C ALA A 190 -5.22 -2.23 -9.12
N ILE A 191 -6.30 -1.46 -8.97
CA ILE A 191 -7.34 -1.71 -7.96
C ILE A 191 -7.98 -3.08 -8.19
N TYR A 192 -8.34 -3.41 -9.43
CA TYR A 192 -8.94 -4.70 -9.74
C TYR A 192 -7.97 -5.88 -9.55
N ALA A 193 -6.70 -5.71 -9.97
CA ALA A 193 -5.68 -6.73 -9.76
C ALA A 193 -5.43 -6.99 -8.27
N ALA A 194 -5.43 -5.95 -7.44
CA ALA A 194 -5.35 -6.09 -5.98
C ALA A 194 -6.55 -6.88 -5.43
N TYR A 195 -7.76 -6.54 -5.87
CA TYR A 195 -8.96 -7.27 -5.49
C TYR A 195 -8.87 -8.76 -5.85
N GLY A 196 -8.47 -9.07 -7.09
CA GLY A 196 -8.30 -10.46 -7.55
C GLY A 196 -7.25 -11.24 -6.74
N LEU A 197 -6.10 -10.62 -6.45
CA LEU A 197 -5.05 -11.25 -5.63
C LEU A 197 -5.52 -11.53 -4.20
N GLY A 198 -6.31 -10.64 -3.61
CA GLY A 198 -6.92 -10.85 -2.29
C GLY A 198 -8.04 -11.91 -2.32
N TRP A 199 -8.77 -12.00 -3.43
CA TRP A 199 -9.87 -12.96 -3.62
C TRP A 199 -9.38 -14.41 -3.62
N GLU A 200 -8.24 -14.69 -4.26
CA GLU A 200 -7.64 -16.03 -4.38
C GLU A 200 -7.15 -16.63 -3.04
N GLY A 201 -7.26 -15.91 -1.92
CA GLY A 201 -6.80 -16.42 -0.61
C GLY A 201 -5.27 -16.54 -0.54
N LEU A 202 -4.56 -15.76 -1.34
CA LEU A 202 -3.11 -15.58 -1.20
C LEU A 202 -2.74 -14.80 0.07
N ASP A 203 -3.75 -14.25 0.74
CA ASP A 203 -3.68 -13.68 2.09
C ASP A 203 -4.00 -14.79 3.10
N GLY A 204 -3.11 -15.02 4.06
CA GLY A 204 -3.36 -15.97 5.15
C GLY A 204 -4.64 -15.63 5.92
N GLU A 205 -5.26 -16.66 6.51
CA GLU A 205 -6.55 -16.73 7.23
C GLU A 205 -6.76 -15.77 8.44
N GLU A 206 -6.46 -14.47 8.34
CA GLU A 206 -6.74 -13.50 9.40
C GLU A 206 -7.50 -12.27 8.88
N GLU A 207 -8.83 -12.34 9.03
CA GLU A 207 -9.83 -11.31 8.76
C GLU A 207 -9.63 -10.05 9.62
N ARG A 208 -9.29 -8.94 8.94
CA ARG A 208 -9.84 -7.58 9.19
C ARG A 208 -9.38 -6.55 8.16
N HIS A 209 -8.31 -6.84 7.40
CA HIS A 209 -7.84 -6.01 6.28
C HIS A 209 -7.31 -6.93 5.17
N SER A 210 -8.22 -7.59 4.45
CA SER A 210 -7.85 -8.34 3.24
C SER A 210 -7.46 -7.37 2.14
N LEU A 211 -6.57 -7.78 1.23
CA LEU A 211 -6.22 -6.97 0.06
C LEU A 211 -7.47 -6.61 -0.78
N ALA A 212 -8.49 -7.46 -0.76
CA ALA A 212 -9.81 -7.21 -1.35
C ALA A 212 -10.55 -6.04 -0.67
N GLY A 213 -10.58 -6.00 0.67
CA GLY A 213 -11.16 -4.88 1.41
C GLY A 213 -10.43 -3.57 1.11
N GLU A 214 -9.11 -3.63 0.97
CA GLU A 214 -8.29 -2.46 0.66
C GLU A 214 -8.51 -1.96 -0.78
N ALA A 215 -8.69 -2.86 -1.74
CA ALA A 215 -9.09 -2.53 -3.10
C ALA A 215 -10.48 -1.87 -3.14
N ILE A 216 -11.45 -2.38 -2.37
CA ILE A 216 -12.79 -1.76 -2.25
C ILE A 216 -12.68 -0.36 -1.66
N TRP A 217 -11.86 -0.17 -0.63
CA TRP A 217 -11.61 1.14 -0.04
C TRP A 217 -11.04 2.12 -1.07
N LEU A 218 -10.03 1.70 -1.86
CA LEU A 218 -9.47 2.52 -2.93
C LEU A 218 -10.49 2.83 -4.03
N GLY A 219 -11.36 1.89 -4.37
CA GLY A 219 -12.48 2.13 -5.30
C GLY A 219 -13.44 3.21 -4.80
N ARG A 220 -13.78 3.18 -3.51
CA ARG A 220 -14.59 4.24 -2.86
C ARG A 220 -13.87 5.59 -2.84
N ALA A 221 -12.58 5.60 -2.49
CA ALA A 221 -11.77 6.82 -2.48
C ALA A 221 -11.66 7.45 -3.89
N LEU A 222 -11.49 6.61 -4.92
CA LEU A 222 -11.48 7.06 -6.30
C LEU A 222 -12.83 7.68 -6.70
N LEU A 223 -13.95 7.03 -6.39
CA LEU A 223 -15.29 7.53 -6.69
C LEU A 223 -15.62 8.82 -5.93
N ALA A 224 -15.12 8.99 -4.70
CA ALA A 224 -15.29 10.24 -3.94
C ALA A 224 -14.61 11.44 -4.62
N VAL A 225 -13.51 11.21 -5.33
CA VAL A 225 -12.79 12.25 -6.10
C VAL A 225 -13.36 12.42 -7.51
N LEU A 226 -13.89 11.35 -8.08
CA LEU A 226 -14.37 11.26 -9.45
C LEU A 226 -15.80 10.68 -9.50
N PRO A 227 -16.81 11.41 -8.97
CA PRO A 227 -18.16 10.88 -8.77
C PRO A 227 -18.89 10.54 -10.06
N ASP A 228 -18.56 11.23 -11.17
CA ASP A 228 -19.23 11.06 -12.46
C ASP A 228 -18.49 10.12 -13.42
N GLU A 229 -17.42 9.44 -12.98
CA GLU A 229 -16.64 8.55 -13.85
C GLU A 229 -17.26 7.13 -13.91
N PRO A 230 -17.84 6.73 -15.06
CA PRO A 230 -18.63 5.50 -15.15
C PRO A 230 -17.79 4.24 -14.94
N GLU A 231 -16.53 4.21 -15.38
CA GLU A 231 -15.63 3.06 -15.19
C GLU A 231 -15.27 2.86 -13.72
N ALA A 232 -15.12 3.95 -12.94
CA ALA A 232 -14.87 3.88 -11.51
C ALA A 232 -16.10 3.32 -10.77
N MET A 233 -17.29 3.80 -11.12
CA MET A 233 -18.57 3.29 -10.60
C MET A 233 -18.76 1.80 -10.94
N GLY A 234 -18.49 1.42 -12.18
CA GLY A 234 -18.62 0.06 -12.67
C GLY A 234 -17.67 -0.91 -11.95
N LEU A 235 -16.41 -0.54 -11.80
CA LEU A 235 -15.42 -1.36 -11.09
C LEU A 235 -15.81 -1.56 -9.62
N LEU A 236 -16.18 -0.49 -8.90
CA LEU A 236 -16.59 -0.60 -7.51
C LEU A 236 -17.85 -1.48 -7.36
N SER A 237 -18.82 -1.31 -8.25
CA SER A 237 -20.05 -2.11 -8.26
C SER A 237 -19.75 -3.59 -8.49
N LEU A 238 -18.84 -3.92 -9.42
CA LEU A 238 -18.40 -5.29 -9.67
C LEU A 238 -17.74 -5.91 -8.43
N MET A 239 -16.80 -5.21 -7.79
CA MET A 239 -16.11 -5.71 -6.60
C MET A 239 -17.10 -5.94 -5.45
N LEU A 240 -18.00 -4.99 -5.18
CA LEU A 240 -19.02 -5.13 -4.14
C LEU A 240 -19.99 -6.30 -4.43
N HIS A 241 -20.37 -6.49 -5.70
CA HIS A 241 -21.21 -7.62 -6.11
C HIS A 241 -20.51 -8.96 -5.87
N CYS A 242 -19.21 -9.07 -6.20
CA CYS A 242 -18.43 -10.26 -5.92
C CYS A 242 -18.32 -10.53 -4.41
N GLU A 243 -18.05 -9.49 -3.62
CA GLU A 243 -17.87 -9.55 -2.18
C GLU A 243 -19.13 -10.03 -1.46
N ALA A 244 -20.30 -9.53 -1.85
CA ALA A 244 -21.59 -9.94 -1.28
C ALA A 244 -21.87 -11.45 -1.43
N ARG A 245 -21.17 -12.13 -2.36
CA ARG A 245 -21.34 -13.56 -2.67
C ARG A 245 -20.13 -14.40 -2.26
N HIS A 246 -19.17 -13.83 -1.52
CA HIS A 246 -17.92 -14.50 -1.14
C HIS A 246 -18.18 -15.71 -0.23
N ASN A 247 -18.95 -15.53 0.85
CA ASN A 247 -19.27 -16.60 1.81
C ASN A 247 -20.00 -17.79 1.19
N ALA A 248 -20.91 -17.55 0.25
CA ALA A 248 -21.66 -18.61 -0.43
C ALA A 248 -20.77 -19.49 -1.32
N ARG A 249 -19.61 -18.97 -1.78
CA ARG A 249 -18.68 -19.68 -2.67
C ARG A 249 -17.61 -20.48 -1.92
N ARG A 250 -17.11 -19.95 -0.81
CA ARG A 250 -16.12 -20.67 0.04
C ARG A 250 -16.75 -21.79 0.87
N SER A 251 -18.06 -21.75 1.09
CA SER A 251 -18.79 -22.82 1.79
C SER A 251 -18.98 -24.12 0.98
N GLY A 252 -18.62 -24.15 -0.31
CA GLY A 252 -18.83 -25.32 -1.18
C GLY A 252 -17.88 -26.49 -0.95
N GLU A 253 -16.68 -26.25 -0.40
CA GLU A 253 -15.66 -27.30 -0.22
C GLU A 253 -15.73 -27.97 1.17
N VAL A 254 -16.14 -27.21 2.20
CA VAL A 254 -16.28 -27.75 3.58
C VAL A 254 -17.50 -28.67 3.72
N ASP A 255 -18.55 -28.46 2.92
CA ASP A 255 -19.73 -29.30 3.02
C ASP A 255 -19.59 -30.63 2.25
N MET A 256 -18.76 -30.73 1.20
CA MET A 256 -18.53 -32.01 0.51
C MET A 256 -17.84 -33.05 1.40
N CYS A 257 -16.83 -32.68 2.18
CA CYS A 257 -16.21 -33.61 3.13
C CYS A 257 -17.17 -34.01 4.26
N ARG A 258 -18.05 -33.12 4.69
CA ARG A 258 -19.07 -33.39 5.72
C ARG A 258 -20.19 -34.28 5.19
N TRP A 259 -20.58 -34.11 3.92
CA TRP A 259 -21.55 -34.93 3.20
C TRP A 259 -21.00 -36.35 2.91
N MET A 260 -19.76 -36.46 2.41
CA MET A 260 -19.10 -37.75 2.16
C MET A 260 -18.87 -38.55 3.46
N SER A 261 -18.55 -37.86 4.56
CA SER A 261 -18.43 -38.48 5.90
C SER A 261 -19.76 -38.99 6.45
N ARG A 262 -20.89 -38.40 6.00
CA ARG A 262 -22.25 -38.79 6.42
C ARG A 262 -22.75 -40.00 5.63
N ILE A 263 -22.45 -40.06 4.32
CA ILE A 263 -22.78 -41.21 3.46
C ILE A 263 -21.99 -42.46 3.87
N ARG A 264 -20.73 -42.32 4.28
CA ARG A 264 -19.91 -43.45 4.73
C ARG A 264 -20.39 -44.08 6.05
N ARG A 265 -21.18 -43.36 6.86
CA ARG A 265 -21.77 -43.88 8.12
C ARG A 265 -23.17 -44.47 7.94
N SER A 266 -23.86 -44.18 6.84
CA SER A 266 -25.20 -44.73 6.55
C SER A 266 -25.18 -46.01 5.71
N GLY A 267 -24.01 -46.46 5.23
CA GLY A 267 -23.84 -47.65 4.39
C GLY A 267 -23.41 -48.93 5.12
N THR A 268 -23.37 -48.94 6.45
CA THR A 268 -23.15 -50.15 7.27
C THR A 268 -24.38 -50.41 8.12
N ARG A 269 -25.45 -50.91 7.49
CA ARG A 269 -26.47 -51.78 8.07
C ARG A 269 -26.97 -52.72 7.00
#